data_AF-A0A497LQE4-F1
#
_entry.id   AF-A0A497LQE4-F1
#
_cell.length_a   1.000
_cell.length_b   1.000
_cell.length_c   1.000
_cell.angle_alpha   90.00
_cell.angle_beta   90.00
_cell.angle_gamma   90.00
#
_symmetry.space_group_name_H-M   'P 1'
#
loop_
_entity.id
_entity.type
_entity.pdbx_description
1 polymer ?
#
loop_
_entity_poly.entity_id
_entity_poly.type
_entity_poly.pdbx_seq_one_letter_code
_entity_poly.pdbx_strand_id
1 'polypeptide(L)'
;LQFWGGIDEKKPLKDSVKKFEVELSYRIRQDILVKPFTAVFDASIQPIGKLDMMERVGHCGDGYEWEEKRYGRQMIIVPIMVPDFQIERYLGYGIGIMGANFWYMCKTKEAVMQAGKKALEAINQIEGVITPFEICSAGSKPETKFSWIGPTTNHPYCPSLKERLGAESKVPEGVGYIPEIVINGITLEAVKKAMKVGIEAVLNFEEVVRVSAGNYGGKLGKYKIYLQELF
;
A
#
# COMPACT_ATOMS: atom_id res chain seq x y z
N LEU A 1 11.11 2.28 -2.83
CA LEU A 1 9.91 1.52 -3.27
C LEU A 1 9.59 0.49 -2.21
N GLN A 2 8.31 0.15 -2.04
CA GLN A 2 7.91 -0.97 -1.18
C GLN A 2 6.86 -1.81 -1.92
N PHE A 3 6.99 -3.12 -1.86
CA PHE A 3 6.03 -4.07 -2.41
C PHE A 3 5.40 -4.85 -1.26
N TRP A 4 4.09 -5.06 -1.35
CA TRP A 4 3.30 -5.61 -0.25
C TRP A 4 2.49 -6.80 -0.75
N GLY A 5 2.47 -7.87 0.05
CA GLY A 5 1.68 -9.07 -0.18
C GLY A 5 0.90 -9.44 1.09
N GLY A 6 -0.27 -10.06 0.90
CA GLY A 6 -1.07 -10.56 2.01
C GLY A 6 -0.48 -11.83 2.62
N ILE A 7 -0.56 -11.97 3.95
CA ILE A 7 -0.19 -13.18 4.68
C ILE A 7 -1.47 -13.97 4.97
N ASP A 8 -1.49 -15.26 4.63
CA ASP A 8 -2.55 -16.19 5.04
C ASP A 8 -2.17 -16.81 6.39
N GLU A 9 -2.74 -16.28 7.48
CA GLU A 9 -2.44 -16.73 8.85
C GLU A 9 -2.80 -18.21 9.10
N LYS A 10 -3.55 -18.85 8.21
CA LYS A 10 -3.89 -20.28 8.30
C LYS A 10 -2.82 -21.19 7.70
N LYS A 11 -1.80 -20.64 7.05
CA LYS A 11 -0.74 -21.39 6.35
C LYS A 11 0.64 -21.00 6.87
N PRO A 12 1.66 -21.86 6.67
CA PRO A 12 3.04 -21.49 6.95
C PRO A 12 3.46 -20.23 6.18
N LEU A 13 4.18 -19.32 6.84
CA LEU A 13 4.65 -18.05 6.25
C LEU A 13 5.35 -18.25 4.89
N LYS A 14 6.13 -19.32 4.74
CA LYS A 14 6.84 -19.66 3.50
C LYS A 14 5.93 -19.73 2.27
N ASP A 15 4.66 -20.11 2.44
CA ASP A 15 3.72 -20.22 1.33
C ASP A 15 3.27 -18.84 0.85
N SER A 16 3.01 -17.92 1.79
CA SER A 16 2.75 -16.51 1.48
C SER A 16 3.98 -15.81 0.89
N VAL A 17 5.18 -16.11 1.40
CA VAL A 17 6.44 -15.58 0.86
C VAL A 17 6.67 -16.06 -0.58
N LYS A 18 6.45 -17.35 -0.88
CA LYS A 18 6.57 -17.88 -2.24
C LYS A 18 5.59 -17.20 -3.19
N LYS A 19 4.34 -16.97 -2.76
CA LYS A 19 3.35 -16.23 -3.55
C LYS A 19 3.80 -14.77 -3.77
N PHE A 20 4.26 -14.10 -2.72
CA PHE A 20 4.77 -12.72 -2.81
C PHE A 20 5.95 -12.61 -3.77
N GLU A 21 6.88 -13.55 -3.73
CA GLU A 21 8.02 -13.61 -4.65
C GLU A 21 7.58 -13.77 -6.11
N VAL A 22 6.55 -14.59 -6.39
CA VAL A 22 5.97 -14.70 -7.74
C VAL A 22 5.41 -13.34 -8.19
N GLU A 23 4.58 -12.71 -7.36
CA GLU A 23 3.94 -11.42 -7.68
C GLU A 23 4.97 -10.29 -7.85
N LEU A 24 5.96 -10.24 -6.97
CA LEU A 24 7.09 -9.31 -7.05
C LEU A 24 7.88 -9.51 -8.35
N SER A 25 8.12 -10.75 -8.76
CA SER A 25 8.85 -11.04 -10.00
C SER A 25 8.13 -10.48 -11.23
N TYR A 26 6.80 -10.48 -11.27
CA TYR A 26 6.06 -9.88 -12.38
C TYR A 26 6.26 -8.37 -12.42
N ARG A 27 6.20 -7.70 -11.27
CA ARG A 27 6.45 -6.25 -11.16
C ARG A 27 7.86 -5.89 -11.58
N ILE A 28 8.86 -6.61 -11.10
CA ILE A 28 10.26 -6.34 -11.49
C ILE A 28 10.41 -6.51 -13.00
N ARG A 29 9.93 -7.62 -13.57
CA ARG A 29 10.12 -7.91 -15.00
C ARG A 29 9.33 -7.00 -15.94
N GLN A 30 8.11 -6.61 -15.57
CA GLN A 30 7.20 -5.88 -16.45
C GLN A 30 7.19 -4.37 -16.21
N ASP A 31 7.57 -3.91 -15.03
CA ASP A 31 7.52 -2.48 -14.67
C ASP A 31 8.91 -1.85 -14.47
N ILE A 32 9.93 -2.62 -14.04
CA ILE A 32 11.28 -2.11 -13.74
C ILE A 32 12.28 -2.48 -14.83
N LEU A 33 12.49 -3.78 -15.08
CA LEU A 33 13.47 -4.31 -16.04
C LEU A 33 13.28 -3.73 -17.44
N VAL A 34 12.03 -3.52 -17.86
CA VAL A 34 11.71 -2.92 -19.18
C VAL A 34 12.08 -1.44 -19.30
N LYS A 35 12.45 -0.76 -18.20
CA LYS A 35 12.86 0.64 -18.21
C LYS A 35 14.37 0.74 -18.41
N PRO A 36 14.84 1.60 -19.32
CA PRO A 36 16.25 1.67 -19.67
C PRO A 36 17.11 2.07 -18.46
N PHE A 37 18.28 1.45 -18.34
CA PHE A 37 19.33 1.77 -17.37
C PHE A 37 18.92 1.67 -15.89
N THR A 38 17.85 0.92 -15.58
CA THR A 38 17.48 0.65 -14.19
C THR A 38 18.36 -0.42 -13.57
N ALA A 39 18.57 -0.29 -12.26
CA ALA A 39 19.22 -1.29 -11.43
C ALA A 39 18.44 -1.45 -10.11
N VAL A 40 18.32 -2.67 -9.62
CA VAL A 40 17.57 -3.00 -8.40
C VAL A 40 18.53 -3.43 -7.30
N PHE A 41 18.47 -2.70 -6.19
CA PHE A 41 19.25 -2.95 -4.98
C PHE A 41 18.33 -3.27 -3.81
N ASP A 42 18.77 -4.17 -2.93
CA ASP A 42 18.10 -4.44 -1.67
C ASP A 42 18.28 -3.25 -0.72
N ALA A 43 17.15 -2.73 -0.29
CA ALA A 43 17.04 -1.63 0.69
C ALA A 43 16.27 -2.09 1.95
N SER A 44 16.15 -3.39 2.16
CA SER A 44 15.43 -3.95 3.29
C SER A 44 16.11 -3.63 4.62
N ILE A 45 15.32 -3.18 5.60
CA ILE A 45 15.78 -2.91 6.96
C ILE A 45 15.50 -4.17 7.81
N GLN A 46 16.54 -4.77 8.38
CA GLN A 46 16.46 -5.95 9.24
C GLN A 46 15.58 -7.09 8.66
N PRO A 47 15.87 -7.57 7.44
CA PRO A 47 15.06 -8.58 6.79
C PRO A 47 15.04 -9.89 7.59
N ILE A 48 13.87 -10.52 7.67
CA ILE A 48 13.69 -11.82 8.35
C ILE A 48 14.01 -13.00 7.43
N GLY A 49 14.20 -12.73 6.15
CA GLY A 49 14.55 -13.71 5.14
C GLY A 49 14.93 -13.02 3.83
N LYS A 50 15.30 -13.81 2.84
CA LYS A 50 15.72 -13.33 1.52
C LYS A 50 14.99 -14.08 0.42
N LEU A 51 14.76 -13.39 -0.68
CA LEU A 51 14.25 -13.93 -1.93
C LEU A 51 15.41 -14.04 -2.91
N ASP A 52 15.58 -15.20 -3.54
CA ASP A 52 16.56 -15.41 -4.60
C ASP A 52 15.98 -14.95 -5.94
N MET A 53 16.63 -13.98 -6.59
CA MET A 53 16.10 -13.37 -7.81
C MET A 53 16.52 -14.07 -9.10
N MET A 54 17.40 -15.07 -9.05
CA MET A 54 17.86 -15.72 -10.28
C MET A 54 16.76 -16.47 -11.02
N GLU A 55 16.03 -17.34 -10.31
CA GLU A 55 15.04 -18.23 -10.94
C GLU A 55 13.95 -17.44 -11.68
N ARG A 56 13.48 -16.34 -11.08
CA ARG A 56 12.31 -15.60 -11.58
C ARG A 56 12.60 -14.29 -12.29
N VAL A 57 13.79 -13.72 -12.12
CA VAL A 57 14.19 -12.45 -12.74
C VAL A 57 15.48 -12.62 -13.54
N GLY A 58 16.50 -13.26 -12.98
CA GLY A 58 17.79 -13.47 -13.65
C GLY A 58 17.67 -14.18 -14.99
N HIS A 59 16.93 -15.29 -15.04
CA HIS A 59 16.68 -16.07 -16.26
C HIS A 59 15.87 -15.34 -17.35
N CYS A 60 15.50 -14.07 -17.16
CA CYS A 60 15.11 -13.23 -18.30
C CYS A 60 16.21 -13.08 -19.35
N GLY A 61 17.47 -13.38 -18.99
CA GLY A 61 18.61 -13.43 -19.90
C GLY A 61 18.66 -14.71 -20.73
N ASP A 62 17.70 -15.63 -20.60
CA ASP A 62 17.63 -16.89 -21.36
C ASP A 62 18.91 -17.76 -21.24
N GLY A 63 19.53 -17.76 -20.06
CA GLY A 63 20.76 -18.51 -19.78
C GLY A 63 22.05 -17.76 -20.12
N TYR A 64 21.94 -16.52 -20.63
CA TYR A 64 23.08 -15.64 -20.87
C TYR A 64 23.37 -14.69 -19.70
N GLU A 65 22.53 -14.69 -18.65
CA GLU A 65 22.80 -13.95 -17.43
C GLU A 65 24.03 -14.49 -16.67
N TRP A 66 24.71 -13.60 -15.94
CA TRP A 66 25.83 -13.98 -15.10
C TRP A 66 25.79 -13.28 -13.74
N GLU A 67 26.58 -13.78 -12.80
CA GLU A 67 26.79 -13.14 -11.51
C GLU A 67 28.14 -12.47 -11.43
N GLU A 68 28.19 -11.28 -10.84
CA GLU A 68 29.44 -10.61 -10.54
C GLU A 68 29.33 -9.76 -9.27
N LYS A 69 30.50 -9.46 -8.69
CA LYS A 69 30.57 -8.54 -7.56
C LYS A 69 30.68 -7.10 -8.09
N ARG A 70 29.64 -6.31 -7.91
CA ARG A 70 29.59 -4.89 -8.29
C ARG A 70 29.05 -4.06 -7.14
N TYR A 71 29.60 -2.86 -6.92
CA TYR A 71 29.23 -1.98 -5.80
C TYR A 71 29.36 -2.63 -4.41
N GLY A 72 30.26 -3.60 -4.27
CA GLY A 72 30.41 -4.39 -3.04
C GLY A 72 29.28 -5.41 -2.79
N ARG A 73 28.37 -5.61 -3.75
CA ARG A 73 27.20 -6.48 -3.67
C ARG A 73 27.29 -7.62 -4.70
N GLN A 74 26.58 -8.72 -4.45
CA GLN A 74 26.45 -9.82 -5.40
C GLN A 74 25.29 -9.50 -6.35
N MET A 75 25.63 -9.24 -7.60
CA MET A 75 24.68 -8.80 -8.62
C MET A 75 24.47 -9.90 -9.66
N ILE A 76 23.23 -10.04 -10.12
CA ILE A 76 22.88 -10.71 -11.38
C ILE A 76 22.87 -9.63 -12.46
N ILE A 77 23.55 -9.91 -13.57
CA ILE A 77 23.52 -9.09 -14.77
C ILE A 77 22.71 -9.85 -15.82
N VAL A 78 21.65 -9.22 -16.30
CA VAL A 78 20.74 -9.78 -17.29
C VAL A 78 20.99 -9.05 -18.61
N PRO A 79 21.59 -9.72 -19.61
CA PRO A 79 21.81 -9.11 -20.92
C PRO A 79 20.47 -8.87 -21.60
N ILE A 80 20.24 -7.63 -22.02
CA ILE A 80 19.02 -7.20 -22.72
C ILE A 80 19.38 -6.23 -23.86
N MET A 81 18.42 -5.94 -24.75
CA MET A 81 18.67 -5.12 -25.95
C MET A 81 19.21 -3.71 -25.68
N VAL A 82 18.95 -3.16 -24.49
CA VAL A 82 19.60 -1.93 -23.98
C VAL A 82 20.52 -2.37 -22.83
N PRO A 83 21.80 -2.67 -23.09
CA PRO A 83 22.69 -3.31 -22.13
C PRO A 83 22.88 -2.48 -20.86
N ASP A 84 22.86 -3.02 -19.64
CA ASP A 84 22.38 -4.33 -19.16
C ASP A 84 21.49 -4.06 -17.94
N PHE A 85 20.51 -4.93 -17.68
CA PHE A 85 19.73 -4.85 -16.44
C PHE A 85 20.50 -5.48 -15.27
N GLN A 86 20.45 -4.84 -14.10
CA GLN A 86 21.21 -5.25 -12.92
C GLN A 86 20.28 -5.43 -11.72
N ILE A 87 20.39 -6.54 -11.01
CA ILE A 87 19.62 -6.80 -9.79
C ILE A 87 20.47 -7.53 -8.76
N GLU A 88 20.37 -7.18 -7.49
CA GLU A 88 21.00 -7.96 -6.42
C GLU A 88 20.47 -9.40 -6.41
N ARG A 89 21.39 -10.37 -6.23
CA ARG A 89 21.05 -11.81 -6.21
C ARG A 89 19.97 -12.13 -5.16
N TYR A 90 20.01 -11.42 -4.03
CA TYR A 90 19.10 -11.60 -2.92
C TYR A 90 18.43 -10.29 -2.53
N LEU A 91 17.10 -10.27 -2.48
CA LEU A 91 16.32 -9.17 -1.92
C LEU A 91 15.75 -9.58 -0.56
N GLY A 92 15.89 -8.73 0.45
CA GLY A 92 15.32 -8.96 1.77
C GLY A 92 13.79 -8.89 1.76
N TYR A 93 13.16 -9.55 2.74
CA TYR A 93 11.75 -9.34 3.04
C TYR A 93 11.51 -9.27 4.55
N GLY A 94 10.42 -8.61 4.93
CA GLY A 94 9.97 -8.41 6.31
C GLY A 94 8.47 -8.62 6.46
N ILE A 95 7.97 -8.47 7.68
CA ILE A 95 6.53 -8.43 7.98
C ILE A 95 6.20 -7.02 8.45
N GLY A 96 5.18 -6.42 7.84
CA GLY A 96 4.71 -5.08 8.22
C GLY A 96 3.21 -5.03 8.42
N ILE A 97 2.69 -3.80 8.49
CA ILE A 97 1.28 -3.49 8.69
C ILE A 97 0.73 -2.97 7.37
N MET A 98 -0.34 -3.62 6.88
CA MET A 98 -1.01 -3.24 5.63
C MET A 98 -2.45 -2.82 5.93
N GLY A 99 -2.91 -1.77 5.26
CA GLY A 99 -4.33 -1.37 5.30
C GLY A 99 -4.75 -0.49 6.48
N ALA A 100 -3.80 0.10 7.22
CA ALA A 100 -4.15 1.18 8.13
C ALA A 100 -4.73 2.35 7.33
N ASN A 101 -5.74 3.04 7.84
CA ASN A 101 -6.44 4.04 7.04
C ASN A 101 -7.08 5.12 7.91
N PHE A 102 -7.37 6.24 7.26
CA PHE A 102 -8.32 7.23 7.76
C PHE A 102 -9.13 7.82 6.60
N TRP A 103 -10.33 8.30 6.92
CA TRP A 103 -11.23 9.00 6.02
C TRP A 103 -11.28 10.46 6.41
N TYR A 104 -11.32 11.36 5.45
CA TYR A 104 -11.49 12.80 5.67
C TYR A 104 -12.69 13.29 4.88
N MET A 105 -13.79 13.55 5.59
CA MET A 105 -15.11 13.77 5.03
C MET A 105 -15.26 15.24 4.61
N CYS A 106 -15.42 15.49 3.32
CA CYS A 106 -15.35 16.82 2.74
C CYS A 106 -16.71 17.31 2.23
N LYS A 107 -16.90 18.64 2.24
CA LYS A 107 -18.05 19.31 1.60
C LYS A 107 -17.90 19.38 0.08
N THR A 108 -16.70 19.71 -0.39
CA THR A 108 -16.40 20.09 -1.79
C THR A 108 -15.42 19.11 -2.43
N LYS A 109 -15.42 19.06 -3.77
CA LYS A 109 -14.46 18.26 -4.54
C LYS A 109 -13.05 18.83 -4.43
N GLU A 110 -12.95 20.14 -4.33
CA GLU A 110 -11.71 20.89 -4.17
C GLU A 110 -11.02 20.50 -2.85
N ALA A 111 -11.78 20.42 -1.76
CA ALA A 111 -11.27 19.98 -0.46
C ALA A 111 -10.73 18.54 -0.49
N VAL A 112 -11.37 17.62 -1.25
CA VAL A 112 -10.84 16.26 -1.43
C VAL A 112 -9.40 16.30 -1.96
N MET A 113 -9.17 17.06 -3.04
CA MET A 113 -7.86 17.10 -3.68
C MET A 113 -6.84 17.88 -2.86
N GLN A 114 -7.21 19.03 -2.30
CA GLN A 114 -6.27 19.89 -1.58
C GLN A 114 -5.87 19.30 -0.23
N ALA A 115 -6.85 18.86 0.58
CA ALA A 115 -6.57 18.23 1.87
C ALA A 115 -5.84 16.90 1.69
N GLY A 116 -6.29 16.08 0.73
CA GLY A 116 -5.64 14.82 0.39
C GLY A 116 -4.18 15.00 -0.02
N LYS A 117 -3.89 15.97 -0.90
CA LYS A 117 -2.51 16.28 -1.29
C LYS A 117 -1.65 16.68 -0.10
N LYS A 118 -2.18 17.50 0.83
CA LYS A 118 -1.46 17.87 2.05
C LYS A 118 -1.21 16.71 2.99
N ALA A 119 -2.17 15.79 3.14
CA ALA A 119 -1.94 14.54 3.86
C ALA A 119 -0.82 13.71 3.23
N LEU A 120 -0.84 13.53 1.91
CA LEU A 120 0.19 12.76 1.20
C LEU A 120 1.58 13.41 1.32
N GLU A 121 1.67 14.73 1.19
CA GLU A 121 2.92 15.48 1.39
C GLU A 121 3.49 15.24 2.79
N ALA A 122 2.65 15.28 3.84
CA ALA A 122 3.06 15.05 5.22
C ALA A 122 3.45 13.58 5.47
N ILE A 123 2.67 12.63 4.97
CA ILE A 123 2.92 11.19 5.13
C ILE A 123 4.22 10.78 4.42
N ASN A 124 4.51 11.35 3.26
CA ASN A 124 5.73 11.06 2.50
C ASN A 124 7.03 11.47 3.22
N GLN A 125 6.95 12.30 4.27
CA GLN A 125 8.10 12.61 5.13
C GLN A 125 8.37 11.53 6.19
N ILE A 126 7.47 10.56 6.34
CA ILE A 126 7.61 9.48 7.30
C ILE A 126 8.32 8.31 6.65
N GLU A 127 9.50 7.97 7.16
CA GLU A 127 10.26 6.82 6.69
C GLU A 127 9.52 5.51 6.99
N GLY A 128 9.64 4.54 6.08
CA GLY A 128 9.12 3.19 6.29
C GLY A 128 7.63 3.03 5.99
N VAL A 129 6.93 4.05 5.49
CA VAL A 129 5.53 3.95 5.06
C VAL A 129 5.35 4.24 3.57
N ILE A 130 4.23 3.79 3.02
CA ILE A 130 3.73 4.19 1.70
C ILE A 130 2.21 4.38 1.72
N THR A 131 1.69 5.14 0.77
CA THR A 131 0.26 5.29 0.49
C THR A 131 -0.09 4.63 -0.84
N PRO A 132 -0.38 3.32 -0.89
CA PRO A 132 -0.44 2.55 -2.14
C PRO A 132 -1.51 3.01 -3.14
N PHE A 133 -2.54 3.72 -2.66
CA PHE A 133 -3.63 4.24 -3.49
C PHE A 133 -3.66 5.76 -3.57
N GLU A 134 -2.70 6.44 -2.95
CA GLU A 134 -2.76 7.90 -2.73
C GLU A 134 -4.13 8.29 -2.14
N ILE A 135 -4.91 9.12 -2.84
CA ILE A 135 -6.30 9.44 -2.48
C ILE A 135 -7.23 8.36 -3.04
N CYS A 136 -7.66 7.44 -2.18
CA CYS A 136 -8.61 6.39 -2.55
C CYS A 136 -10.03 6.95 -2.60
N SER A 137 -10.68 6.82 -3.76
CA SER A 137 -12.08 7.21 -3.97
C SER A 137 -13.08 6.10 -3.64
N ALA A 138 -12.60 4.86 -3.49
CA ALA A 138 -13.42 3.66 -3.46
C ALA A 138 -13.25 2.88 -2.15
N GLY A 139 -13.83 3.42 -1.06
CA GLY A 139 -13.98 2.66 0.18
C GLY A 139 -14.82 1.39 -0.05
N SER A 140 -14.35 0.26 0.47
CA SER A 140 -14.96 -1.05 0.25
C SER A 140 -15.42 -1.72 1.55
N LYS A 141 -16.26 -2.75 1.42
CA LYS A 141 -16.70 -3.62 2.51
C LYS A 141 -16.63 -5.10 2.08
N PRO A 142 -16.39 -6.03 3.01
CA PRO A 142 -16.30 -7.46 2.69
C PRO A 142 -17.68 -8.07 2.42
N GLU A 143 -18.75 -7.58 3.04
CA GLU A 143 -20.10 -8.08 2.80
C GLU A 143 -20.52 -7.75 1.36
N THR A 144 -20.79 -8.76 0.55
CA THR A 144 -21.05 -8.59 -0.87
C THR A 144 -22.08 -9.58 -1.38
N LYS A 145 -22.89 -9.15 -2.36
CA LYS A 145 -23.75 -10.02 -3.16
C LYS A 145 -22.97 -10.70 -4.30
N PHE A 146 -21.75 -10.22 -4.57
CA PHE A 146 -20.92 -10.58 -5.71
C PHE A 146 -19.57 -11.10 -5.18
N SER A 147 -19.52 -12.31 -4.63
CA SER A 147 -18.33 -12.84 -3.96
C SER A 147 -17.12 -13.05 -4.89
N TRP A 148 -17.36 -13.25 -6.19
CA TRP A 148 -16.30 -13.51 -7.18
C TRP A 148 -15.44 -12.29 -7.53
N ILE A 149 -15.93 -11.07 -7.29
CA ILE A 149 -15.15 -9.84 -7.52
C ILE A 149 -14.40 -9.36 -6.26
N GLY A 150 -14.70 -9.95 -5.10
CA GLY A 150 -14.15 -9.53 -3.82
C GLY A 150 -14.94 -8.39 -3.16
N PRO A 151 -14.29 -7.57 -2.32
CA PRO A 151 -14.93 -6.46 -1.61
C PRO A 151 -15.64 -5.50 -2.58
N THR A 152 -16.84 -5.09 -2.22
CA THR A 152 -17.65 -4.15 -3.02
C THR A 152 -17.77 -2.80 -2.33
N THR A 153 -18.29 -1.79 -3.03
CA THR A 153 -18.51 -0.45 -2.48
C THR A 153 -19.13 -0.48 -1.08
N ASN A 154 -18.61 0.37 -0.19
CA ASN A 154 -19.15 0.59 1.14
C ASN A 154 -20.40 1.50 1.08
N HIS A 155 -21.46 0.98 0.47
CA HIS A 155 -22.67 1.72 0.09
C HIS A 155 -23.32 2.57 1.21
N PRO A 156 -23.31 2.22 2.52
CA PRO A 156 -23.85 3.10 3.54
C PRO A 156 -23.13 4.45 3.61
N TYR A 157 -21.88 4.51 3.16
CA TYR A 157 -21.06 5.73 3.11
C TYR A 157 -20.98 6.36 1.71
N CYS A 158 -21.81 5.94 0.76
CA CYS A 158 -21.86 6.57 -0.56
C CYS A 158 -22.77 7.81 -0.55
N PRO A 159 -22.24 9.04 -0.78
CA PRO A 159 -23.06 10.26 -0.77
C PRO A 159 -24.20 10.24 -1.77
N SER A 160 -23.99 9.66 -2.96
CA SER A 160 -25.00 9.50 -4.02
C SER A 160 -26.16 8.57 -3.65
N LEU A 161 -26.02 7.77 -2.60
CA LEU A 161 -27.06 6.85 -2.12
C LEU A 161 -27.78 7.38 -0.88
N LYS A 162 -27.44 8.57 -0.38
CA LYS A 162 -27.95 9.11 0.87
C LYS A 162 -29.48 9.17 0.91
N GLU A 163 -30.10 9.74 -0.12
CA GLU A 163 -31.57 9.84 -0.23
C GLU A 163 -32.22 8.45 -0.36
N ARG A 164 -31.63 7.58 -1.20
CA ARG A 164 -32.16 6.23 -1.45
C ARG A 164 -32.11 5.34 -0.20
N LEU A 165 -31.06 5.46 0.61
CA LEU A 165 -30.85 4.64 1.81
C LEU A 165 -31.56 5.21 3.04
N GLY A 166 -31.89 6.50 3.06
CA GLY A 166 -32.54 7.14 4.20
C GLY A 166 -31.78 6.91 5.50
N ALA A 167 -32.45 6.31 6.50
CA ALA A 167 -31.89 6.01 7.81
C ALA A 167 -30.72 5.00 7.80
N GLU A 168 -30.57 4.20 6.74
CA GLU A 168 -29.44 3.28 6.60
C GLU A 168 -28.15 3.98 6.14
N SER A 169 -28.26 5.22 5.64
CA SER A 169 -27.09 6.00 5.26
C SER A 169 -26.28 6.40 6.49
N LYS A 170 -24.96 6.21 6.39
CA LYS A 170 -23.97 6.62 7.38
C LYS A 170 -23.19 7.86 6.95
N VAL A 171 -23.60 8.50 5.85
CA VAL A 171 -23.01 9.76 5.37
C VAL A 171 -23.47 10.89 6.27
N PRO A 172 -22.57 11.59 6.99
CA PRO A 172 -22.96 12.69 7.86
C PRO A 172 -23.65 13.83 7.10
N GLU A 173 -24.33 14.70 7.85
CA GLU A 173 -24.85 15.95 7.29
C GLU A 173 -23.72 16.87 6.80
N GLY A 174 -23.96 17.58 5.70
CA GLY A 174 -22.97 18.46 5.08
C GLY A 174 -21.81 17.77 4.35
N VAL A 175 -21.71 16.43 4.38
CA VAL A 175 -20.65 15.68 3.70
C VAL A 175 -21.07 15.30 2.28
N GLY A 176 -20.29 15.76 1.30
CA GLY A 176 -20.45 15.41 -0.12
C GLY A 176 -19.46 14.36 -0.62
N TYR A 177 -18.33 14.18 0.07
CA TYR A 177 -17.23 13.30 -0.36
C TYR A 177 -16.56 12.62 0.84
N ILE A 178 -16.20 11.33 0.70
CA ILE A 178 -15.51 10.56 1.75
C ILE A 178 -14.31 9.82 1.13
N PRO A 179 -13.23 10.54 0.79
CA PRO A 179 -11.97 9.93 0.39
C PRO A 179 -11.30 9.18 1.56
N GLU A 180 -10.48 8.20 1.21
CA GLU A 180 -9.70 7.39 2.13
C GLU A 180 -8.20 7.53 1.81
N ILE A 181 -7.37 7.65 2.84
CA ILE A 181 -5.92 7.42 2.70
C ILE A 181 -5.61 6.07 3.35
N VAL A 182 -5.10 5.15 2.54
CA VAL A 182 -4.58 3.86 3.02
C VAL A 182 -3.07 3.97 3.18
N ILE A 183 -2.55 3.44 4.28
CA ILE A 183 -1.15 3.47 4.67
C ILE A 183 -0.69 2.03 4.96
N ASN A 184 0.41 1.65 4.33
CA ASN A 184 1.18 0.49 4.73
C ASN A 184 2.49 0.95 5.36
N GLY A 185 3.04 0.18 6.30
CA GLY A 185 4.32 0.54 6.90
C GLY A 185 5.01 -0.62 7.59
N ILE A 186 6.34 -0.54 7.61
CA ILE A 186 7.23 -1.59 8.12
C ILE A 186 7.14 -1.77 9.64
N THR A 187 6.67 -0.76 10.37
CA THR A 187 6.41 -0.82 11.83
C THR A 187 5.10 -0.15 12.19
N LEU A 188 4.51 -0.54 13.32
CA LEU A 188 3.24 0.01 13.79
C LEU A 188 3.42 1.48 14.20
N GLU A 189 4.57 1.80 14.79
CA GLU A 189 4.97 3.16 15.16
C GLU A 189 5.03 4.09 13.95
N ALA A 190 5.67 3.64 12.85
CA ALA A 190 5.74 4.43 11.63
C ALA A 190 4.34 4.68 11.04
N VAL A 191 3.49 3.65 11.02
CA VAL A 191 2.09 3.77 10.57
C VAL A 191 1.29 4.72 11.44
N LYS A 192 1.38 4.62 12.78
CA LYS A 192 0.68 5.52 13.71
C LYS A 192 1.15 6.97 13.51
N LYS A 193 2.46 7.19 13.36
CA LYS A 193 3.03 8.51 13.06
C LYS A 193 2.50 9.07 11.74
N ALA A 194 2.48 8.25 10.68
CA ALA A 194 1.94 8.63 9.38
C ALA A 194 0.44 8.98 9.44
N MET A 195 -0.36 8.17 10.14
CA MET A 195 -1.77 8.48 10.37
C MET A 195 -1.94 9.81 11.11
N LYS A 196 -1.18 10.03 12.18
CA LYS A 196 -1.24 11.28 12.96
C LYS A 196 -1.00 12.50 12.08
N VAL A 197 0.15 12.56 11.39
CA VAL A 197 0.52 13.73 10.58
C VAL A 197 -0.40 13.93 9.37
N GLY A 198 -0.90 12.83 8.78
CA GLY A 198 -1.90 12.90 7.70
C GLY A 198 -3.24 13.47 8.18
N ILE A 199 -3.68 13.09 9.38
CA ILE A 199 -4.90 13.61 10.00
C ILE A 199 -4.73 15.08 10.38
N GLU A 200 -3.62 15.46 11.02
CA GLU A 200 -3.32 16.87 11.35
C GLU A 200 -3.33 17.74 10.09
N ALA A 201 -2.78 17.24 8.98
CA ALA A 201 -2.74 17.98 7.72
C ALA A 201 -4.14 18.28 7.17
N VAL A 202 -5.07 17.31 7.18
CA VAL A 202 -6.43 17.52 6.66
C VAL A 202 -7.29 18.38 7.58
N LEU A 203 -7.03 18.37 8.89
CA LEU A 203 -7.79 19.17 9.86
C LEU A 203 -7.58 20.69 9.70
N ASN A 204 -6.57 21.11 8.95
CA ASN A 204 -6.34 22.52 8.62
C ASN A 204 -7.29 23.08 7.55
N PHE A 205 -8.16 22.24 6.97
CA PHE A 205 -9.09 22.63 5.91
C PHE A 205 -10.51 22.75 6.46
N GLU A 206 -11.11 23.94 6.39
CA GLU A 206 -12.46 24.21 6.91
C GLU A 206 -13.56 23.35 6.25
N GLU A 207 -13.34 22.95 5.01
CA GLU A 207 -14.26 22.10 4.25
C GLU A 207 -14.16 20.61 4.60
N VAL A 208 -13.19 20.22 5.44
CA VAL A 208 -13.09 18.89 6.05
C VAL A 208 -13.95 18.89 7.32
N VAL A 209 -15.12 18.27 7.22
CA VAL A 209 -16.16 18.26 8.27
C VAL A 209 -15.82 17.31 9.41
N ARG A 210 -15.21 16.17 9.08
CA ARG A 210 -14.94 15.09 10.03
C ARG A 210 -13.82 14.19 9.54
N VAL A 211 -13.03 13.67 10.48
CA VAL A 211 -12.12 12.55 10.25
C VAL A 211 -12.68 11.29 10.91
N SER A 212 -12.54 10.15 10.24
CA SER A 212 -12.91 8.83 10.75
C SER A 212 -11.94 7.77 10.22
N ALA A 213 -12.21 6.48 10.45
CA ALA A 213 -11.46 5.38 9.87
C ALA A 213 -12.37 4.18 9.58
N GLY A 214 -12.05 3.47 8.49
CA GLY A 214 -12.65 2.20 8.13
C GLY A 214 -12.15 1.06 9.01
N ASN A 215 -13.08 0.22 9.46
CA ASN A 215 -12.78 -0.99 10.20
C ASN A 215 -13.81 -2.08 9.91
N TYR A 216 -13.47 -3.32 10.27
CA TYR A 216 -14.31 -4.51 10.04
C TYR A 216 -14.81 -5.11 11.36
N GLY A 217 -15.17 -4.26 12.32
CA GLY A 217 -15.62 -4.67 13.65
C GLY A 217 -14.59 -5.45 14.46
N GLY A 218 -13.29 -5.32 14.12
CA GLY A 218 -12.21 -6.06 14.76
C GLY A 218 -12.17 -7.56 14.42
N LYS A 219 -12.87 -8.00 13.37
CA LYS A 219 -12.99 -9.43 13.01
C LYS A 219 -11.99 -9.91 11.95
N LEU A 220 -11.33 -8.98 11.24
CA LEU A 220 -10.42 -9.32 10.13
C LEU A 220 -8.96 -8.96 10.41
N GLY A 221 -8.70 -7.73 10.88
CA GLY A 221 -7.33 -7.26 11.11
C GLY A 221 -6.82 -7.58 12.51
N LYS A 222 -5.54 -7.95 12.61
CA LYS A 222 -4.83 -8.16 13.89
C LYS A 222 -4.63 -6.86 14.68
N TYR A 223 -4.40 -5.75 13.99
CA TYR A 223 -4.12 -4.45 14.61
C TYR A 223 -5.38 -3.59 14.66
N LYS A 224 -5.52 -2.84 15.76
CA LYS A 224 -6.52 -1.78 15.94
C LYS A 224 -5.77 -0.50 16.26
N ILE A 225 -5.96 0.54 15.44
CA ILE A 225 -5.37 1.86 15.66
C ILE A 225 -6.53 2.79 15.98
N TYR A 226 -6.67 3.17 17.24
CA TYR A 226 -7.70 4.10 17.68
C TYR A 226 -7.22 5.53 17.41
N LEU A 227 -8.00 6.30 16.63
CA LEU A 227 -7.60 7.65 16.23
C LEU A 227 -7.36 8.58 17.43
N GLN A 228 -8.12 8.39 18.52
CA GLN A 228 -7.97 9.16 19.76
C GLN A 228 -6.62 8.95 20.44
N GLU A 229 -5.98 7.79 20.25
CA GLU A 229 -4.68 7.48 20.85
C GLU A 229 -3.49 8.01 20.03
N LEU A 230 -3.76 8.65 18.89
CA LEU A 230 -2.71 9.28 18.07
C LEU A 230 -2.34 10.68 18.57
N PHE A 231 -3.18 11.28 19.42
CA PHE A 231 -3.10 12.65 19.89
C PHE A 231 -2.92 12.69 21.40
#